data_AF-A0A9X7UWT1-F1
#
_entry.id   AF-A0A9X7UWT1-F1
#
_cell.length_a   1.000
_cell.length_b   1.000
_cell.length_c   1.000
_cell.angle_alpha   90.00
_cell.angle_beta   90.00
_cell.angle_gamma   90.00
#
_symmetry.space_group_name_H-M   'P 1'
#
loop_
_entity.id
_entity.type
_entity.pdbx_description
1 polymer ?
#
loop_
_entity_poly.entity_id
_entity_poly.type
_entity_poly.pdbx_seq_one_letter_code
_entity_poly.pdbx_strand_id
1 'polypeptide(L)'
;MQDIDTTSTQSLIDRYYQEEKALREKEMTLAALTVRLDANDLAMLNVIARRFRKTRDEIAQEVLSNALVDLFARIDAGERKLLARDADDAARAIADEIAEENGVRNVEIKTGVWANHDRQITKLERKKARLSASDTSTGNTAEQDAEPSADISNDMEAGTQADTVTDNADTQENLVSTDSSPAISAGNEEENTTSAPAPALSMFAG
;
A
#
# COMPACT_ATOMS: atom_id res chain seq x y z
N MET A 1 -13.78 -40.62 11.91
CA MET A 1 -14.81 -39.88 11.18
C MET A 1 -14.06 -38.88 10.33
N GLN A 2 -14.14 -39.03 9.01
CA GLN A 2 -13.60 -38.06 8.05
C GLN A 2 -14.69 -37.00 7.88
N ASP A 3 -14.50 -35.84 8.48
CA ASP A 3 -15.34 -34.68 8.18
C ASP A 3 -14.91 -34.17 6.81
N ILE A 4 -15.83 -34.33 5.88
CA ILE A 4 -15.66 -34.07 4.47
C ILE A 4 -15.51 -32.55 4.30
N ASP A 5 -14.42 -32.12 3.68
CA ASP A 5 -14.20 -30.78 3.12
C ASP A 5 -15.22 -30.49 2.01
N THR A 6 -16.51 -30.49 2.33
CA THR A 6 -17.53 -29.91 1.49
C THR A 6 -17.46 -28.40 1.69
N THR A 7 -16.49 -27.75 1.02
CA THR A 7 -16.66 -26.34 0.65
C THR A 7 -17.84 -26.30 -0.33
N SER A 8 -19.04 -26.34 0.23
CA SER A 8 -20.31 -26.29 -0.49
C SER A 8 -20.28 -25.07 -1.40
N THR A 9 -20.82 -25.18 -2.61
CA THR A 9 -21.02 -24.03 -3.51
C THR A 9 -21.73 -22.87 -2.81
N GLN A 10 -22.56 -23.17 -1.81
CA GLN A 10 -23.18 -22.18 -0.92
C GLN A 10 -22.15 -21.38 -0.11
N SER A 11 -21.11 -22.03 0.46
CA SER A 11 -20.03 -21.35 1.17
C SER A 11 -19.16 -20.48 0.26
N LEU A 12 -18.98 -20.91 -1.00
CA LEU A 12 -18.30 -20.11 -2.02
C LEU A 12 -19.13 -18.86 -2.40
N ILE A 13 -20.44 -19.01 -2.56
CA ILE A 13 -21.36 -17.89 -2.82
C ILE A 13 -21.37 -16.91 -1.63
N ASP A 14 -21.42 -17.41 -0.40
CA ASP A 14 -21.38 -16.57 0.80
C ASP A 14 -20.05 -15.80 0.89
N ARG A 15 -18.93 -16.42 0.52
CA ARG A 15 -17.63 -15.75 0.41
C ARG A 15 -17.64 -14.65 -0.66
N TYR A 16 -18.24 -14.89 -1.82
CA TYR A 16 -18.37 -13.84 -2.84
C TYR A 16 -19.21 -12.67 -2.36
N TYR A 17 -20.32 -12.91 -1.66
CA TYR A 17 -21.11 -11.82 -1.06
C TYR A 17 -20.33 -11.06 0.02
N GLN A 18 -19.50 -11.74 0.80
CA GLN A 18 -18.63 -11.08 1.78
C GLN A 18 -17.54 -10.23 1.10
N GLU A 19 -16.89 -10.74 0.05
CA GLU A 19 -15.90 -9.99 -0.73
C GLU A 19 -16.54 -8.78 -1.43
N GLU A 20 -17.72 -8.94 -2.02
CA GLU A 20 -18.48 -7.84 -2.64
C GLU A 20 -18.89 -6.78 -1.60
N LYS A 21 -19.32 -7.21 -0.41
CA LYS A 21 -19.63 -6.30 0.69
C LYS A 21 -18.39 -5.53 1.14
N ALA A 22 -17.25 -6.20 1.27
CA ALA A 22 -15.99 -5.56 1.66
C ALA A 22 -15.47 -4.57 0.59
N LEU A 23 -15.64 -4.89 -0.70
CA LEU A 23 -15.34 -3.97 -1.80
C LEU A 23 -16.23 -2.73 -1.74
N ARG A 24 -17.54 -2.93 -1.56
CA ARG A 24 -18.50 -1.83 -1.43
C ARG A 24 -18.22 -0.95 -0.22
N GLU A 25 -17.89 -1.54 0.93
CA GLU A 25 -17.50 -0.79 2.13
C GLU A 25 -16.24 0.05 1.87
N LYS A 26 -15.23 -0.50 1.18
CA LYS A 26 -14.04 0.26 0.78
C LYS A 26 -14.37 1.41 -0.17
N GLU A 27 -15.21 1.17 -1.18
CA GLU A 27 -15.63 2.23 -2.11
C GLU A 27 -16.34 3.38 -1.38
N MET A 28 -17.17 3.08 -0.37
CA MET A 28 -17.85 4.07 0.47
C MET A 28 -16.90 4.87 1.39
N THR A 29 -15.64 4.47 1.50
CA THR A 29 -14.61 5.21 2.26
C THR A 29 -13.70 6.06 1.37
N LEU A 30 -13.91 6.04 0.05
CA LEU A 30 -13.06 6.73 -0.92
C LEU A 30 -13.81 7.88 -1.58
N ALA A 31 -13.08 8.98 -1.82
CA ALA A 31 -13.54 10.07 -2.68
C ALA A 31 -13.16 9.81 -4.14
N ALA A 32 -14.07 10.10 -5.06
CA ALA A 32 -13.82 10.00 -6.49
C ALA A 32 -13.18 11.29 -7.04
N LEU A 33 -12.05 11.16 -7.73
CA LEU A 33 -11.39 12.26 -8.45
C LEU A 33 -11.49 12.04 -9.96
N THR A 34 -12.10 12.99 -10.68
CA THR A 34 -12.17 12.95 -12.15
C THR A 34 -11.13 13.87 -12.77
N VAL A 35 -10.19 13.32 -13.56
CA VAL A 35 -9.13 14.06 -14.25
C VAL A 35 -9.31 13.96 -15.77
N ARG A 36 -9.09 15.07 -16.49
CA ARG A 36 -9.05 15.09 -17.95
C ARG A 36 -7.59 15.11 -18.40
N LEU A 37 -7.19 14.11 -19.18
CA LEU A 37 -5.85 13.98 -19.76
C LEU A 37 -5.93 14.15 -21.28
N ASP A 38 -4.83 14.61 -21.87
CA ASP A 38 -4.71 14.68 -23.32
C ASP A 38 -4.55 13.26 -23.93
N ALA A 39 -4.62 13.15 -25.26
CA ALA A 39 -4.54 11.86 -25.93
C ALA A 39 -3.16 11.19 -25.79
N ASN A 40 -2.08 11.98 -25.70
CA ASN A 40 -0.71 11.45 -25.64
C ASN A 40 -0.42 10.82 -24.28
N ASP A 41 -0.77 11.51 -23.20
CA ASP A 41 -0.62 11.04 -21.84
C ASP A 41 -1.51 9.83 -21.58
N LEU A 42 -2.73 9.83 -22.14
CA LEU A 42 -3.60 8.66 -22.12
C LEU A 42 -2.96 7.45 -22.78
N ALA A 43 -2.34 7.64 -23.95
CA ALA A 43 -1.67 6.58 -24.68
C ALA A 43 -0.50 6.02 -23.89
N MET A 44 0.33 6.89 -23.29
CA MET A 44 1.44 6.48 -22.44
C MET A 44 0.96 5.71 -21.21
N LEU A 45 -0.07 6.21 -20.52
CA LEU A 45 -0.69 5.55 -19.38
C LEU A 45 -1.18 4.15 -19.74
N ASN A 46 -1.82 4.00 -20.91
CA ASN A 46 -2.27 2.70 -21.43
C ASN A 46 -1.13 1.72 -21.75
N VAL A 47 0.00 2.22 -22.26
CA VAL A 47 1.18 1.40 -22.52
C VAL A 47 1.79 0.89 -21.21
N ILE A 48 1.92 1.78 -20.21
CA ILE A 48 2.45 1.44 -18.89
C ILE A 48 1.53 0.45 -18.18
N ALA A 49 0.22 0.71 -18.13
CA ALA A 49 -0.78 -0.16 -17.51
C ALA A 49 -0.71 -1.59 -18.07
N ARG A 50 -0.64 -1.73 -19.41
CA ARG A 50 -0.46 -3.03 -20.08
C ARG A 50 0.86 -3.71 -19.71
N ARG A 51 1.96 -2.96 -19.65
CA ARG A 51 3.28 -3.50 -19.31
C ARG A 51 3.30 -4.11 -17.90
N PHE A 52 2.63 -3.47 -16.95
CA PHE A 52 2.60 -3.90 -15.55
C PHE A 52 1.39 -4.75 -15.17
N ARG A 53 0.50 -5.05 -16.13
CA ARG A 53 -0.77 -5.79 -15.91
C ARG A 53 -1.63 -5.17 -14.81
N LYS A 54 -1.69 -3.85 -14.79
CA LYS A 54 -2.51 -3.05 -13.88
C LYS A 54 -3.59 -2.30 -14.65
N THR A 55 -4.62 -1.87 -13.94
CA THR A 55 -5.61 -0.95 -14.50
C THR A 55 -5.01 0.44 -14.65
N ARG A 56 -5.63 1.27 -15.50
CA ARG A 56 -5.18 2.66 -15.71
C ARG A 56 -5.29 3.47 -14.43
N ASP A 57 -6.34 3.24 -13.65
CA ASP A 57 -6.64 3.97 -12.43
C ASP A 57 -5.62 3.62 -11.33
N GLU A 58 -5.23 2.35 -11.21
CA GLU A 58 -4.15 1.93 -10.32
C GLU A 58 -2.82 2.64 -10.65
N ILE A 59 -2.44 2.68 -11.93
CA ILE A 59 -1.21 3.38 -12.34
C ILE A 59 -1.33 4.88 -12.07
N ALA A 60 -2.48 5.50 -12.38
CA ALA A 60 -2.69 6.91 -12.15
C ALA A 60 -2.62 7.26 -10.66
N GLN A 61 -3.22 6.44 -9.80
CA GLN A 61 -3.16 6.59 -8.34
C GLN A 61 -1.73 6.45 -7.81
N GLU A 62 -0.97 5.46 -8.26
CA GLU A 62 0.43 5.25 -7.86
C GLU A 62 1.32 6.41 -8.30
N VAL A 63 1.18 6.86 -9.55
CA VAL A 63 1.95 8.00 -10.08
C VAL A 63 1.60 9.28 -9.34
N LEU A 64 0.31 9.54 -9.10
CA LEU A 64 -0.14 10.71 -8.36
C LEU A 64 0.39 10.70 -6.92
N SER A 65 0.28 9.57 -6.22
CA SER A 65 0.76 9.43 -4.84
C SER A 65 2.27 9.70 -4.74
N ASN A 66 3.07 9.13 -5.65
CA ASN A 66 4.52 9.38 -5.67
C ASN A 66 4.86 10.83 -6.06
N ALA A 67 4.17 11.38 -7.06
CA ALA A 67 4.37 12.76 -7.49
C ALA A 67 4.07 13.76 -6.36
N LEU A 68 3.05 13.52 -5.53
CA LEU A 68 2.75 14.36 -4.37
C LEU A 68 3.88 14.34 -3.34
N VAL A 69 4.47 13.16 -3.07
CA VAL A 69 5.63 13.04 -2.17
C VAL A 69 6.86 13.75 -2.74
N ASP A 70 7.11 13.60 -4.04
CA ASP A 70 8.24 14.26 -4.72
C ASP A 70 8.10 15.79 -4.72
N LEU A 71 6.90 16.30 -4.98
CA LEU A 71 6.60 17.73 -4.89
C LEU A 71 6.77 18.24 -3.46
N PHE A 72 6.25 17.50 -2.48
CA PHE A 72 6.39 17.82 -1.06
C PHE A 72 7.85 17.85 -0.60
N ALA A 73 8.70 16.95 -1.11
CA ALA A 73 10.13 16.93 -0.83
C ALA A 73 10.91 18.12 -1.42
N ARG A 74 10.36 18.81 -2.43
CA ARG A 74 10.98 20.01 -3.01
C ARG A 74 10.64 21.30 -2.25
N ILE A 75 9.64 21.29 -1.37
CA ILE A 75 9.28 22.44 -0.54
C ILE A 75 10.38 22.65 0.52
N ASP A 76 10.68 23.91 0.84
CA ASP A 76 11.66 24.24 1.88
C ASP A 76 11.27 23.69 3.26
N ALA A 77 12.28 23.25 4.03
CA ALA A 77 12.04 22.58 5.32
C ALA A 77 11.25 23.43 6.33
N GLY A 78 11.36 24.76 6.27
CA GLY A 78 10.62 25.67 7.14
C GLY A 78 9.11 25.64 6.89
N GLU A 79 8.70 25.58 5.62
CA GLU A 79 7.29 25.57 5.20
C GLU A 79 6.72 24.16 5.21
N ARG A 80 7.53 23.16 4.83
CA ARG A 80 7.16 21.75 4.71
C ARG A 80 6.49 21.21 5.97
N LYS A 81 7.01 21.55 7.16
CA LYS A 81 6.46 21.07 8.44
C LYS A 81 5.04 21.60 8.72
N LEU A 82 4.75 22.85 8.38
CA LEU A 82 3.42 23.41 8.55
C LEU A 82 2.45 22.78 7.56
N LEU A 83 2.85 22.72 6.29
CA LEU A 83 2.06 22.12 5.22
C LEU A 83 1.74 20.64 5.48
N ALA A 84 2.66 19.90 6.10
CA ALA A 84 2.43 18.51 6.51
C ALA A 84 1.27 18.39 7.51
N ARG A 85 1.23 19.29 8.51
CA ARG A 85 0.19 19.28 9.54
C ARG A 85 -1.14 19.70 8.95
N ASP A 86 -1.15 20.76 8.15
CA ASP A 86 -2.35 21.24 7.48
C ASP A 86 -2.93 20.16 6.54
N ALA A 87 -2.08 19.41 5.83
CA ALA A 87 -2.50 18.29 5.00
C ALA A 87 -3.06 17.11 5.81
N ASP A 88 -2.43 16.75 6.93
CA ASP A 88 -2.94 15.70 7.83
C ASP A 88 -4.27 16.10 8.48
N ASP A 89 -4.44 17.39 8.83
CA ASP A 89 -5.69 17.91 9.39
C ASP A 89 -6.80 18.01 8.32
N ALA A 90 -6.47 18.45 7.11
CA ALA A 90 -7.39 18.44 5.97
C ALA A 90 -7.81 17.01 5.58
N ALA A 91 -6.90 16.04 5.67
CA ALA A 91 -7.22 14.64 5.41
C ALA A 91 -8.27 14.11 6.40
N ARG A 92 -8.22 14.52 7.67
CA ARG A 92 -9.29 14.20 8.65
C ARG A 92 -10.61 14.85 8.26
N ALA A 93 -10.59 16.13 7.94
CA ALA A 93 -11.81 16.84 7.53
C ALA A 93 -12.48 16.20 6.30
N ILE A 94 -11.67 15.78 5.30
CA ILE A 94 -12.17 15.07 4.12
C ILE A 94 -12.72 13.68 4.48
N ALA A 95 -12.07 12.96 5.40
CA ALA A 95 -12.57 11.66 5.84
C ALA A 95 -13.93 11.77 6.57
N ASP A 96 -14.09 12.83 7.37
CA ASP A 96 -15.36 13.14 8.03
C ASP A 96 -16.43 13.50 6.98
N GLU A 97 -16.11 14.31 5.96
CA GLU A 97 -17.00 14.64 4.85
C GLU A 97 -17.43 13.39 4.06
N ILE A 98 -16.50 12.49 3.73
CA ILE A 98 -16.81 11.22 3.05
C ILE A 98 -17.72 10.35 3.92
N ALA A 99 -17.49 10.31 5.24
CA ALA A 99 -18.33 9.56 6.17
C ALA A 99 -19.77 10.08 6.15
N GLU A 100 -19.94 11.41 6.18
CA GLU A 100 -21.24 12.07 6.11
C GLU A 100 -21.95 11.83 4.76
N GLU A 101 -21.25 12.02 3.64
CA GLU A 101 -21.80 11.87 2.28
C GLU A 101 -22.27 10.43 2.00
N ASN A 102 -21.49 9.44 2.45
CA ASN A 102 -21.77 8.03 2.22
C ASN A 102 -22.61 7.39 3.35
N GLY A 103 -23.03 8.16 4.36
CA GLY A 103 -23.84 7.66 5.48
C GLY A 103 -23.11 6.63 6.35
N VAL A 104 -21.78 6.64 6.34
CA VAL A 104 -20.92 5.75 7.14
C VAL A 104 -20.54 6.47 8.43
N ARG A 105 -20.50 5.78 9.57
CA ARG A 105 -20.22 6.44 10.87
C ARG A 105 -18.82 7.04 10.98
N ASN A 106 -17.83 6.40 10.37
CA ASN A 106 -16.44 6.81 10.43
C ASN A 106 -15.66 6.17 9.28
N VAL A 107 -14.81 6.95 8.64
CA VAL A 107 -13.85 6.46 7.64
C VAL A 107 -12.49 6.30 8.33
N GLU A 108 -11.99 5.07 8.41
CA GLU A 108 -10.68 4.81 9.00
C GLU A 108 -9.57 5.36 8.10
N ILE A 109 -8.90 6.43 8.54
CA ILE A 109 -7.74 6.99 7.86
C ILE A 109 -6.47 6.89 8.71
N LYS A 110 -5.34 6.67 8.03
CA LYS A 110 -4.02 6.72 8.67
C LYS A 110 -3.71 8.17 9.06
N THR A 111 -3.37 8.39 10.32
CA THR A 111 -3.04 9.73 10.83
C THR A 111 -1.54 10.00 10.72
N GLY A 112 -1.17 11.27 10.52
CA GLY A 112 0.23 11.70 10.56
C GLY A 112 1.07 11.22 9.36
N VAL A 113 0.44 10.95 8.22
CA VAL A 113 1.11 10.42 7.02
C VAL A 113 2.10 11.45 6.49
N TRP A 114 1.65 12.71 6.35
CA TRP A 114 2.49 13.78 5.83
C TRP A 114 3.54 14.22 6.85
N ALA A 115 3.18 14.27 8.13
CA ALA A 115 4.15 14.52 9.20
C ALA A 115 5.26 13.45 9.26
N ASN A 116 4.96 12.19 8.91
CA ASN A 116 5.96 11.14 8.79
C ASN A 116 6.86 11.34 7.56
N HIS A 117 6.28 11.66 6.40
CA HIS A 117 7.05 12.00 5.20
C HIS A 117 8.01 13.16 5.45
N ASP A 118 7.60 14.22 6.14
CA ASP A 118 8.47 15.35 6.52
C ASP A 118 9.69 14.89 7.32
N ARG A 119 9.49 14.04 8.33
CA ARG A 119 10.58 13.48 9.15
C ARG A 119 11.54 12.64 8.30
N GLN A 120 11.01 11.82 7.40
CA GLN A 120 11.82 10.98 6.52
C GLN A 120 12.66 11.81 5.56
N ILE A 121 12.06 12.82 4.92
CA ILE A 121 12.76 13.71 3.99
C ILE A 121 13.84 14.49 4.75
N THR A 122 13.52 15.05 5.92
CA THR A 122 14.50 15.75 6.77
C THR A 122 15.68 14.85 7.13
N LYS A 123 15.43 13.56 7.42
CA LYS A 123 16.49 12.58 7.72
C LYS A 123 17.37 12.33 6.49
N LEU A 124 16.78 12.20 5.31
CA LEU A 124 17.50 12.00 4.05
C LEU A 124 18.33 13.23 3.68
N GLU A 125 17.79 14.44 3.84
CA GLU A 125 18.50 15.70 3.60
C GLU A 125 19.72 15.85 4.52
N ARG A 126 19.57 15.54 5.82
CA ARG A 126 20.69 15.53 6.78
C ARG A 126 21.75 14.50 6.40
N LYS A 127 21.33 13.30 5.96
CA LYS A 127 22.28 12.26 5.50
C LYS A 127 23.04 12.72 4.26
N LYS A 128 22.34 13.33 3.29
CA LYS A 128 22.95 13.88 2.08
C LYS A 128 23.94 15.00 2.39
N ALA A 129 23.57 15.92 3.29
CA ALA A 129 24.44 17.02 3.73
C ALA A 129 25.71 16.52 4.43
N ARG A 130 25.60 15.47 5.25
CA ARG A 130 26.76 14.84 5.92
C ARG A 130 27.71 14.19 4.92
N LEU A 131 27.18 13.46 3.93
CA LEU A 131 27.99 12.82 2.88
C LEU A 131 28.69 13.85 1.99
N SER A 132 27.98 14.91 1.58
CA SER A 132 28.60 15.99 0.80
C SER A 132 29.68 16.74 1.58
N ALA A 133 29.53 16.86 2.90
CA ALA A 133 30.55 17.48 3.76
C ALA A 133 31.78 16.57 3.93
N SER A 134 31.59 15.25 4.10
CA SER A 134 32.70 14.29 4.21
C SER A 134 33.52 14.18 2.92
N ASP A 135 32.85 14.19 1.77
CA ASP A 135 33.52 14.13 0.45
C ASP A 135 34.31 15.41 0.15
N THR A 136 33.89 16.55 0.70
CA THR A 136 34.63 17.82 0.55
C THR A 136 35.83 17.90 1.50
N SER A 137 35.79 17.19 2.64
CA SER A 137 36.88 17.18 3.65
C SER A 137 38.03 16.21 3.34
N THR A 138 37.89 15.28 2.39
CA THR A 138 38.95 14.32 2.01
C THR A 138 39.97 14.90 1.01
N GLY A 139 39.83 16.17 0.60
CA GLY A 139 40.78 16.88 -0.27
C GLY A 139 41.89 17.64 0.46
N ASN A 140 41.85 17.77 1.78
CA ASN A 140 42.88 18.45 2.57
C ASN A 140 43.05 17.72 3.91
N THR A 141 43.90 16.71 3.97
CA THR A 141 44.79 16.37 5.12
C THR A 141 45.57 15.11 4.72
N ALA A 142 46.76 15.31 4.14
CA ALA A 142 47.83 14.34 4.29
C ALA A 142 48.53 14.65 5.63
N GLU A 143 48.74 13.59 6.40
CA GLU A 143 49.65 13.48 7.57
C GLU A 143 49.27 14.24 8.86
N GLN A 144 48.68 13.53 9.82
CA GLN A 144 49.35 13.28 11.11
C GLN A 144 48.66 12.15 11.90
N ASP A 145 49.47 11.15 12.26
CA ASP A 145 49.17 10.05 13.17
C ASP A 145 48.73 10.51 14.57
N ALA A 146 47.74 9.82 15.15
CA ALA A 146 47.77 9.23 16.50
C ALA A 146 46.37 8.71 16.92
N GLU A 147 46.20 7.39 16.96
CA GLU A 147 45.28 6.72 17.91
C GLU A 147 46.02 6.48 19.25
N PRO A 148 45.39 5.99 20.35
CA PRO A 148 43.98 5.66 20.59
C PRO A 148 43.42 6.26 21.90
N SER A 149 42.10 6.27 22.08
CA SER A 149 41.49 6.09 23.41
C SER A 149 40.07 5.54 23.27
N ALA A 150 39.90 4.37 23.88
CA ALA A 150 38.67 3.61 24.00
C ALA A 150 37.65 4.26 24.94
N ASP A 151 36.47 3.64 24.96
CA ASP A 151 35.40 3.70 25.97
C ASP A 151 34.36 4.81 25.71
N ILE A 152 33.05 4.58 25.62
CA ILE A 152 32.18 3.60 26.27
C ILE A 152 30.95 3.30 25.37
N SER A 153 30.67 2.00 25.22
CA SER A 153 29.40 1.26 25.24
C SER A 153 28.08 1.98 24.90
N ASN A 154 27.26 1.39 24.03
CA ASN A 154 26.30 0.36 24.49
C ASN A 154 25.60 -0.36 23.33
N ASP A 155 25.31 -1.63 23.58
CA ASP A 155 24.69 -2.63 22.73
C ASP A 155 23.44 -2.19 21.98
N MET A 156 23.40 -2.57 20.71
CA MET A 156 22.18 -2.76 19.95
C MET A 156 21.97 -4.28 19.85
N GLU A 157 21.22 -4.83 20.79
CA GLU A 157 20.60 -6.15 20.61
C GLU A 157 19.09 -6.05 20.81
N ALA A 158 18.41 -6.62 19.83
CA ALA A 158 16.97 -6.71 19.72
C ALA A 158 16.42 -7.64 20.80
N GLY A 159 15.26 -7.30 21.35
CA GLY A 159 14.59 -8.15 22.32
C GLY A 159 13.22 -7.61 22.70
N THR A 160 12.24 -7.88 21.85
CA THR A 160 10.82 -7.84 22.20
C THR A 160 10.57 -8.80 23.37
N GLN A 161 10.02 -8.34 24.49
CA GLN A 161 8.79 -8.86 25.12
C GLN A 161 8.51 -8.20 26.49
N ALA A 162 7.22 -8.10 26.77
CA ALA A 162 6.59 -7.84 28.07
C ALA A 162 7.12 -8.83 29.14
N ASP A 163 6.95 -8.65 30.45
CA ASP A 163 5.73 -8.30 31.18
C ASP A 163 6.06 -8.19 32.70
N THR A 164 5.03 -7.88 33.50
CA THR A 164 4.84 -8.12 34.96
C THR A 164 4.88 -6.92 35.90
N VAL A 165 3.67 -6.46 36.26
CA VAL A 165 3.30 -6.28 37.68
C VAL A 165 2.03 -7.11 37.94
N THR A 166 2.20 -8.03 38.89
CA THR A 166 1.27 -8.91 39.63
C THR A 166 0.00 -8.18 40.10
N ASP A 167 -1.20 -8.79 40.11
CA ASP A 167 -1.63 -9.80 41.10
C ASP A 167 -2.91 -10.59 40.67
N ASN A 168 -2.90 -11.91 40.92
CA ASN A 168 -3.97 -12.92 41.18
C ASN A 168 -5.29 -12.95 40.37
N ALA A 169 -5.91 -14.09 39.99
CA ALA A 169 -5.80 -15.51 40.36
C ALA A 169 -6.39 -16.43 39.26
N ASP A 170 -5.94 -17.69 39.29
CA ASP A 170 -6.60 -18.96 38.92
C ASP A 170 -6.88 -19.40 37.46
N THR A 171 -6.18 -20.49 37.11
CA THR A 171 -6.71 -21.77 36.55
C THR A 171 -6.78 -22.02 35.03
N GLN A 172 -5.80 -22.84 34.60
CA GLN A 172 -5.79 -23.97 33.65
C GLN A 172 -6.06 -23.83 32.14
N GLU A 173 -5.08 -24.40 31.39
CA GLU A 173 -5.18 -25.24 30.17
C GLU A 173 -5.67 -24.54 28.87
N ASN A 174 -5.17 -24.79 27.65
CA ASN A 174 -4.50 -25.94 27.08
C ASN A 174 -3.90 -25.59 25.70
N LEU A 175 -2.67 -26.08 25.47
CA LEU A 175 -2.03 -26.64 24.26
C LEU A 175 -2.43 -26.25 22.80
N VAL A 176 -1.34 -26.01 22.03
CA VAL A 176 -0.99 -26.53 20.68
C VAL A 176 -1.62 -25.82 19.47
N SER A 177 -0.89 -24.99 18.72
CA SER A 177 0.30 -25.21 17.85
C SER A 177 -0.02 -25.74 16.45
N THR A 178 0.42 -24.94 15.47
CA THR A 178 1.11 -25.31 14.21
C THR A 178 0.34 -26.16 13.19
N ASP A 179 0.56 -26.08 11.89
CA ASP A 179 1.31 -25.27 10.92
C ASP A 179 1.04 -26.01 9.58
N SER A 180 1.50 -25.40 8.49
CA SER A 180 1.92 -26.08 7.27
C SER A 180 0.90 -26.11 6.12
N SER A 181 1.12 -25.15 5.21
CA SER A 181 0.92 -25.30 3.75
C SER A 181 1.67 -26.54 3.23
N PRO A 182 1.29 -27.15 2.09
CA PRO A 182 1.85 -26.72 0.78
C PRO A 182 0.87 -26.95 -0.42
N ALA A 183 0.87 -26.11 -1.46
CA ALA A 183 1.61 -26.23 -2.75
C ALA A 183 0.86 -26.90 -3.95
N ILE A 184 0.68 -26.10 -5.01
CA ILE A 184 0.97 -26.33 -6.45
C ILE A 184 0.33 -27.55 -7.17
N SER A 185 -0.47 -27.34 -8.23
CA SER A 185 -0.03 -27.54 -9.65
C SER A 185 -1.16 -27.83 -10.66
N ALA A 186 -0.99 -27.17 -11.81
CA ALA A 186 -1.52 -27.34 -13.17
C ALA A 186 -2.27 -28.61 -13.62
N GLY A 187 -3.20 -28.41 -14.58
CA GLY A 187 -3.66 -29.42 -15.53
C GLY A 187 -4.77 -28.94 -16.48
N ASN A 188 -4.41 -28.61 -17.73
CA ASN A 188 -5.29 -28.52 -18.92
C ASN A 188 -6.06 -29.83 -19.14
N GLU A 189 -7.26 -29.80 -19.73
CA GLU A 189 -7.72 -30.66 -20.86
C GLU A 189 -8.91 -30.01 -21.62
N GLU A 190 -9.00 -30.30 -22.92
CA GLU A 190 -9.82 -29.70 -23.99
C GLU A 190 -11.19 -30.40 -24.25
N GLU A 191 -11.97 -29.84 -25.21
CA GLU A 191 -12.99 -30.48 -26.09
C GLU A 191 -14.42 -30.77 -25.50
N ASN A 192 -15.58 -30.66 -26.18
CA ASN A 192 -15.98 -30.56 -27.60
C ASN A 192 -17.52 -30.27 -27.78
N THR A 193 -17.92 -29.79 -28.98
CA THR A 193 -19.24 -29.83 -29.68
C THR A 193 -20.47 -29.11 -29.10
N THR A 194 -21.27 -28.32 -29.85
CA THR A 194 -22.11 -28.80 -30.97
C THR A 194 -22.75 -27.65 -31.79
N SER A 195 -22.56 -27.75 -33.12
CA SER A 195 -23.43 -27.48 -34.28
C SER A 195 -24.46 -26.34 -34.33
N ALA A 196 -24.31 -25.53 -35.40
CA ALA A 196 -25.24 -24.59 -36.05
C ALA A 196 -26.40 -25.34 -36.80
N PRO A 197 -27.35 -24.71 -37.57
CA PRO A 197 -27.08 -23.74 -38.65
C PRO A 197 -28.08 -22.57 -38.87
N ALA A 198 -27.61 -21.58 -39.63
CA ALA A 198 -28.42 -20.57 -40.32
C ALA A 198 -29.14 -21.17 -41.56
N PRO A 199 -30.00 -20.38 -42.26
CA PRO A 199 -29.50 -19.83 -43.52
C PRO A 199 -29.95 -18.39 -43.85
N ALA A 200 -29.17 -17.77 -44.73
CA ALA A 200 -29.35 -16.47 -45.35
C ALA A 200 -30.20 -16.53 -46.62
N LEU A 201 -30.81 -15.39 -47.01
CA LEU A 201 -31.18 -15.04 -48.41
C LEU A 201 -31.35 -13.50 -48.45
N SER A 202 -30.41 -12.74 -49.01
CA SER A 202 -30.26 -12.38 -50.43
C SER A 202 -31.14 -11.21 -50.89
N MET A 203 -30.46 -10.11 -51.26
CA MET A 203 -30.73 -9.14 -52.34
C MET A 203 -32.12 -8.47 -52.42
N PHE A 204 -32.13 -7.13 -52.46
CA PHE A 204 -32.71 -6.41 -53.59
C PHE A 204 -32.13 -4.99 -53.68
N ALA A 205 -31.57 -4.66 -54.84
CA ALA A 205 -31.26 -3.30 -55.28
C ALA A 205 -32.45 -2.78 -56.10
N GLY A 206 -32.71 -1.48 -56.02
CA GLY A 206 -33.73 -0.75 -56.77
C GLY A 206 -33.91 0.64 -56.22
#